data_AF-A0A1V3J016-F1
#
_entry.id   AF-A0A1V3J016-F1
#
_cell.length_a   1.000
_cell.length_b   1.000
_cell.length_c   1.000
_cell.angle_alpha   90.00
_cell.angle_beta   90.00
_cell.angle_gamma   90.00
#
_symmetry.space_group_name_H-M   'P 1'
#
loop_
_entity.id
_entity.type
_entity.pdbx_description
1 polymer ?
#
loop_
_entity_poly.entity_id
_entity_poly.type
_entity_poly.pdbx_seq_one_letter_code
_entity_poly.pdbx_strand_id
1 'polypeptide(L)'
;MGAFSVDIADFIRSVEQKADVVMRKTALELLTKVQAKTPVDSGQLRASWTSAINALPTSYDGNHDVDSVKFGDTWFLGTNKSYAPQLEYG
;
A
#
# COMPACT_ATOMS: atom_id res chain seq x y z
N MET A 1 -39.36 10.46 7.84
CA MET A 1 -38.06 10.37 8.55
C MET A 1 -36.97 9.65 7.75
N GLY A 2 -37.13 9.37 6.44
CA GLY A 2 -36.14 8.62 5.65
C GLY A 2 -35.06 9.45 4.94
N ALA A 3 -35.33 10.73 4.64
CA ALA A 3 -34.40 11.56 3.85
C ALA A 3 -33.08 11.84 4.61
N PHE A 4 -33.17 12.31 5.85
CA PHE A 4 -31.97 12.61 6.66
C PHE A 4 -31.09 11.38 6.92
N SER A 5 -31.68 10.21 7.14
CA SER A 5 -30.91 8.97 7.29
C SER A 5 -30.19 8.55 6.01
N VAL A 6 -30.79 8.82 4.84
CA VAL A 6 -30.16 8.56 3.54
C VAL A 6 -29.01 9.55 3.31
N ASP A 7 -29.21 10.83 3.61
CA ASP A 7 -28.17 11.86 3.47
C ASP A 7 -26.93 11.54 4.33
N ILE A 8 -27.14 11.03 5.55
CA ILE A 8 -26.04 10.58 6.42
C ILE A 8 -25.32 9.37 5.81
N ALA A 9 -26.05 8.39 5.30
CA ALA A 9 -25.44 7.20 4.70
C ALA A 9 -24.59 7.57 3.47
N ASP A 10 -25.08 8.48 2.62
CA ASP A 10 -24.36 8.97 1.46
C ASP A 10 -23.12 9.79 1.86
N PHE A 11 -23.22 10.57 2.93
CA PHE A 11 -22.08 11.29 3.50
C PHE A 11 -20.98 10.34 3.99
N ILE A 12 -21.33 9.32 4.78
CA ILE A 12 -20.39 8.30 5.29
C ILE A 12 -19.69 7.62 4.11
N ARG A 13 -20.45 7.15 3.12
CA ARG A 13 -19.90 6.50 1.93
C ARG A 13 -18.91 7.41 1.17
N SER A 14 -19.24 8.69 1.06
CA SER A 14 -18.38 9.68 0.39
C SER A 14 -17.07 9.91 1.16
N VAL A 15 -17.12 9.89 2.48
CA VAL A 15 -15.93 10.01 3.35
C VAL A 15 -15.06 8.77 3.22
N GLU A 16 -15.63 7.57 3.29
CA GLU A 16 -14.90 6.30 3.12
C GLU A 16 -14.18 6.23 1.77
N GLN A 17 -14.86 6.62 0.69
CA GLN A 17 -14.24 6.65 -0.66
C GLN A 17 -13.05 7.61 -0.73
N LYS A 18 -13.13 8.77 -0.08
CA LYS A 18 -12.01 9.72 -0.03
C LYS A 18 -10.86 9.18 0.81
N ALA A 19 -11.15 8.53 1.93
CA ALA A 19 -10.15 7.93 2.79
C ALA A 19 -9.39 6.80 2.09
N ASP A 20 -10.12 5.95 1.35
CA ASP A 20 -9.54 4.93 0.47
C ASP A 20 -8.55 5.54 -0.53
N VAL A 21 -8.93 6.62 -1.20
CA VAL A 21 -8.06 7.30 -2.19
C VAL A 21 -6.76 7.80 -1.55
N VAL A 22 -6.83 8.37 -0.34
CA VAL A 22 -5.65 8.82 0.38
C VAL A 22 -4.74 7.63 0.70
N MET A 23 -5.31 6.53 1.19
CA MET A 23 -4.53 5.34 1.54
C MET A 23 -3.83 4.74 0.31
N ARG A 24 -4.54 4.60 -0.81
CA ARG A 24 -3.96 4.11 -2.09
C ARG A 24 -2.84 5.02 -2.59
N LYS A 25 -3.04 6.35 -2.52
CA LYS A 25 -2.02 7.32 -2.91
C LYS A 25 -0.77 7.19 -2.06
N THR A 26 -0.92 7.08 -0.74
CA THR A 26 0.21 6.90 0.18
C THR A 26 0.96 5.61 -0.10
N ALA A 27 0.27 4.49 -0.29
CA ALA A 27 0.88 3.21 -0.64
C ALA A 27 1.66 3.28 -1.97
N LEU A 28 1.07 3.92 -2.99
CA LEU A 28 1.73 4.13 -4.29
C LEU A 28 3.00 4.99 -4.17
N GLU A 29 2.93 6.09 -3.41
CA GLU A 29 4.07 6.97 -3.19
C GLU A 29 5.19 6.25 -2.43
N LEU A 30 4.85 5.45 -1.42
CA LEU A 30 5.83 4.65 -0.68
C LEU A 30 6.50 3.61 -1.58
N LEU A 31 5.72 2.84 -2.33
CA LEU A 31 6.23 1.86 -3.30
C LEU A 31 7.21 2.52 -4.29
N THR A 32 6.79 3.64 -4.89
CA THR A 32 7.58 4.38 -5.88
C THR A 32 8.89 4.88 -5.27
N LYS A 33 8.85 5.45 -4.06
CA LYS A 33 10.04 5.94 -3.35
C LYS A 33 11.00 4.79 -3.01
N VAL A 34 10.47 3.67 -2.53
CA VAL A 34 11.27 2.47 -2.20
C VAL A 34 11.97 1.93 -3.44
N GLN A 35 11.24 1.74 -4.54
CA GLN A 35 11.84 1.26 -5.80
C GLN A 35 12.87 2.22 -6.38
N ALA A 36 12.61 3.53 -6.33
CA ALA A 36 13.52 4.56 -6.83
C ALA A 36 14.82 4.63 -6.01
N LYS A 37 14.72 4.53 -4.68
CA LYS A 37 15.89 4.52 -3.77
C LYS A 37 16.61 3.17 -3.73
N THR A 38 16.00 2.10 -4.22
CA THR A 38 16.64 0.78 -4.29
C THR A 38 17.85 0.82 -5.23
N PRO A 39 19.03 0.38 -4.79
CA PRO A 39 20.26 0.40 -5.60
C PRO A 39 20.13 -0.31 -6.94
N VAL A 40 20.64 0.32 -8.00
CA VAL A 40 20.51 -0.09 -9.40
C VAL A 40 21.25 -1.40 -9.72
N ASP A 41 22.36 -1.69 -9.03
CA ASP A 41 23.19 -2.89 -9.27
C ASP A 41 22.50 -4.22 -8.86
N SER A 42 21.28 -4.14 -8.33
CA SER A 42 20.49 -5.29 -7.92
C SER A 42 19.08 -5.22 -8.52
N GLY A 43 18.97 -5.21 -9.86
CA GLY A 43 17.65 -5.23 -10.53
C GLY A 43 16.67 -6.28 -9.96
N GLN A 44 17.20 -7.40 -9.48
CA GLN A 44 16.44 -8.43 -8.77
C GLN A 44 15.86 -7.97 -7.42
N LEU A 45 16.55 -7.09 -6.67
CA LEU A 45 16.04 -6.48 -5.46
C LEU A 45 14.92 -5.50 -5.79
N ARG A 46 15.12 -4.61 -6.77
CA ARG A 46 14.07 -3.67 -7.20
C ARG A 46 12.79 -4.39 -7.64
N ALA A 47 12.94 -5.52 -8.33
CA ALA A 47 11.82 -6.35 -8.78
C ALA A 47 11.18 -7.21 -7.67
N SER A 48 11.85 -7.40 -6.53
CA SER A 48 11.35 -8.28 -5.45
C SER A 48 10.44 -7.58 -4.43
N TRP A 49 10.36 -6.26 -4.46
CA TRP A 49 9.48 -5.50 -3.58
C TRP A 49 8.03 -5.89 -3.85
N THR A 50 7.39 -6.52 -2.87
CA THR A 50 6.06 -7.08 -3.00
C THR A 50 5.19 -6.51 -1.90
N SER A 51 3.98 -6.11 -2.24
CA SER A 51 3.02 -5.61 -1.27
C SER A 51 1.96 -6.64 -0.91
N ALA A 52 1.38 -6.47 0.27
CA ALA A 52 0.29 -7.29 0.77
C ALA A 52 -0.60 -6.49 1.73
N ILE A 53 -1.88 -6.84 1.78
CA ILE A 53 -2.88 -6.23 2.66
C ILE A 53 -3.23 -7.18 3.82
N ASN A 54 -3.26 -6.62 5.04
CA ASN A 54 -3.66 -7.25 6.31
C ASN A 54 -2.81 -8.46 6.75
N ALA A 55 -1.78 -8.83 5.99
CA ALA A 55 -0.78 -9.82 6.33
C ALA A 55 0.52 -9.55 5.57
N LEU A 56 1.63 -10.11 6.05
CA LEU A 56 2.91 -10.06 5.34
C LEU A 56 2.86 -10.89 4.03
N PRO A 57 3.60 -10.49 2.97
CA PRO A 57 3.71 -11.28 1.76
C PRO A 57 4.27 -12.67 2.02
N THR A 58 3.64 -13.71 1.48
CA THR A 58 4.15 -15.10 1.52
C THR A 58 4.99 -15.45 0.29
N SER A 59 4.82 -14.70 -0.80
CA SER A 59 5.63 -14.73 -2.02
C SER A 59 6.18 -13.33 -2.32
N TYR A 60 7.38 -13.27 -2.91
CA TYR A 60 8.05 -12.01 -3.23
C TYR A 60 8.36 -11.94 -4.73
N ASP A 61 7.31 -11.73 -5.52
CA ASP A 61 7.28 -11.76 -6.98
C ASP A 61 7.20 -10.37 -7.63
N GLY A 62 7.15 -9.31 -6.83
CA GLY A 62 6.99 -7.94 -7.33
C GLY A 62 5.53 -7.52 -7.50
N ASN A 63 4.57 -8.27 -6.96
CA ASN A 63 3.17 -7.88 -7.02
C ASN A 63 2.90 -6.61 -6.19
N HIS A 64 2.00 -5.77 -6.71
CA HIS A 64 1.64 -4.47 -6.14
C HIS A 64 0.11 -4.36 -6.03
N ASP A 65 -0.46 -4.72 -4.89
CA ASP A 65 -1.90 -4.67 -4.58
C ASP A 65 -2.40 -3.29 -4.12
N VAL A 66 -1.72 -2.23 -4.57
CA VAL A 66 -1.96 -0.85 -4.14
C VAL A 66 -3.38 -0.37 -4.43
N ASP A 67 -3.97 -0.81 -5.54
CA ASP A 67 -5.32 -0.39 -5.94
C ASP A 67 -6.44 -0.97 -5.06
N SER A 68 -6.17 -2.08 -4.37
CA SER A 68 -7.15 -2.73 -3.49
C SER A 68 -7.13 -2.24 -2.06
N VAL A 69 -6.15 -1.42 -1.68
CA VAL A 69 -6.02 -0.92 -0.30
C VAL A 69 -7.21 -0.03 0.06
N LYS A 70 -7.74 -0.22 1.26
CA LYS A 70 -8.84 0.58 1.82
C LYS A 70 -8.44 1.24 3.13
N PHE A 71 -9.19 2.25 3.52
CA PHE A 71 -9.05 2.85 4.83
C PHE A 71 -9.35 1.81 5.93
N GLY A 72 -8.44 1.71 6.90
CA GLY A 72 -8.50 0.70 7.97
C GLY A 72 -7.68 -0.56 7.69
N ASP A 73 -7.22 -0.77 6.46
CA ASP A 73 -6.29 -1.86 6.16
C ASP A 73 -4.88 -1.56 6.69
N THR A 74 -4.15 -2.63 7.01
CA THR A 74 -2.70 -2.56 7.18
C THR A 74 -2.02 -2.98 5.88
N TRP A 75 -1.31 -2.06 5.24
CA TRP A 75 -0.57 -2.33 4.02
C TRP A 75 0.91 -2.59 4.32
N PHE A 76 1.42 -3.71 3.82
CA PHE A 76 2.81 -4.13 3.97
C PHE A 76 3.54 -4.00 2.64
N LEU A 77 4.81 -3.61 2.70
CA LEU A 77 5.74 -3.67 1.58
C LEU A 77 7.02 -4.33 2.05
N GLY A 78 7.44 -5.40 1.37
CA GLY A 78 8.60 -6.18 1.79
C GLY A 78 9.35 -6.84 0.64
N THR A 79 10.53 -7.36 0.97
CA THR A 79 11.37 -8.17 0.08
C THR A 79 11.97 -9.33 0.87
N ASN A 80 12.23 -10.45 0.21
CA ASN A 80 12.97 -11.58 0.79
C ASN A 80 14.48 -11.54 0.51
N LYS A 81 14.98 -10.50 -0.17
CA LYS A 81 16.41 -10.41 -0.47
C LYS A 81 17.17 -10.06 0.81
N SER A 82 18.00 -10.99 1.27
CA SER A 82 18.77 -10.84 2.51
C SER A 82 19.77 -9.69 2.50
N TYR A 83 20.19 -9.26 1.31
CA TYR A 83 21.08 -8.11 1.12
C TYR A 83 20.32 -6.79 0.94
N ALA A 84 18.98 -6.79 1.04
CA ALA A 84 18.20 -5.56 0.99
C ALA A 84 18.60 -4.64 2.15
N PRO A 85 18.90 -3.36 1.88
CA PRO A 85 19.12 -2.41 2.97
C PRO A 85 17.80 -2.24 3.76
N GLN A 86 17.91 -2.16 5.09
CA GLN A 86 16.77 -1.84 5.93
C GLN A 86 16.22 -0.47 5.53
N LEU A 87 14.90 -0.37 5.42
CA LEU A 87 14.26 0.84 4.88
C LEU A 87 14.42 2.05 5.80
N GLU A 88 14.67 1.86 7.10
CA GLU A 88 15.16 2.85 8.04
C GLU A 88 15.99 2.14 9.13
N TYR A 89 17.12 2.72 9.56
CA TYR A 89 17.40 2.70 10.99
C TYR A 89 16.33 3.61 11.58
N GLY A 90 15.45 3.10 12.45
CA GLY A 90 14.43 3.92 13.09
C GLY A 90 15.00 5.20 13.71
#